data_AF-A0A952HVH0-F1
#
_entry.id   AF-A0A952HVH0-F1
#
_cell.length_a   1.000
_cell.length_b   1.000
_cell.length_c   1.000
_cell.angle_alpha   90.00
_cell.angle_beta   90.00
_cell.angle_gamma   90.00
#
_symmetry.space_group_name_H-M   'P 1'
#
loop_
_entity.id
_entity.type
_entity.pdbx_description
1 polymer ?
#
loop_
_entity_poly.entity_id
_entity_poly.type
_entity_poly.pdbx_seq_one_letter_code
_entity_poly.pdbx_strand_id
1 'polypeptide(L)'
;VLPNLIGNMLLNMILAFIISLIFSVIFFKEQGAAFIILYVLIFTIMCGLWIVNVVLTGFKSYKFIVFSFAVAYITFFLLALYMARYDLTGLMFSFFVGQAALFFLLLGYFIKTHYSDKIISFDFFDRHKIYISLIFSGFFYNLGIWIDKFIFWFYPDTSIQILGPIRASIVYDIPMFLAYIAIAPGMAVFFLKLETEFADYYDRYYRAVREGATLNKIYQFGDNMILSARSVIFDTLRIQGIAFVFFLIFDTLLFKIFKLSLLYIPLFHVLMVGTYLQLIFMTLLAILNYFDRRREALYLSILFAVSNAVFTYVSILLGPYFYGYGYVLSLFISDLLAIILLRRFLDEIHYQTFMLI
;
A
#
# COMPACT_ATOMS: atom_id res chain seq x y z
N VAL A 1 13.14 -10.49 17.57
CA VAL A 1 12.34 -10.16 16.37
C VAL A 1 11.95 -11.41 15.59
N LEU A 2 12.90 -12.29 15.25
CA LEU A 2 12.64 -13.52 14.49
C LEU A 2 11.50 -14.41 15.06
N PRO A 3 11.45 -14.71 16.37
CA PRO A 3 10.41 -15.60 16.89
C PRO A 3 9.01 -14.98 16.82
N ASN A 4 8.91 -13.67 17.01
CA ASN A 4 7.66 -12.91 16.87
C ASN A 4 7.22 -12.80 15.41
N LEU A 5 8.16 -12.67 14.46
CA LEU A 5 7.83 -12.73 13.03
C LEU A 5 7.22 -14.08 12.68
N ILE A 6 7.89 -15.18 13.06
CA ILE A 6 7.42 -16.54 12.77
C ILE A 6 6.07 -16.77 13.45
N GLY A 7 5.89 -16.38 14.71
CA GLY A 7 4.61 -16.51 15.42
C GLY A 7 3.47 -15.73 14.76
N ASN A 8 3.70 -14.48 14.38
CA ASN A 8 2.70 -13.64 13.70
C ASN A 8 2.37 -14.18 12.31
N MET A 9 3.39 -14.60 11.55
CA MET A 9 3.24 -15.17 10.22
C MET A 9 2.45 -16.48 10.27
N LEU A 10 2.80 -17.41 11.17
CA LEU A 10 2.09 -18.68 11.33
C LEU A 10 0.62 -18.46 11.69
N LEU A 11 0.34 -17.57 12.64
CA LEU A 11 -1.03 -17.25 13.03
C LEU A 11 -1.85 -16.73 11.84
N ASN A 12 -1.33 -15.74 11.11
CA ASN A 12 -2.04 -15.17 9.96
C ASN A 12 -2.17 -16.18 8.81
N MET A 13 -1.16 -17.02 8.56
CA MET A 13 -1.23 -18.06 7.53
C MET A 13 -2.25 -19.15 7.89
N ILE A 14 -2.34 -19.57 9.16
CA ILE A 14 -3.36 -20.53 9.61
C ILE A 14 -4.77 -19.95 9.44
N LEU A 15 -4.98 -18.71 9.89
CA LEU A 15 -6.27 -18.02 9.71
C LEU A 15 -6.62 -17.87 8.22
N ALA A 16 -5.66 -17.44 7.40
CA ALA A 16 -5.83 -17.31 5.96
C ALA A 16 -6.16 -18.65 5.29
N PHE A 17 -5.49 -19.73 5.69
CA PHE A 17 -5.77 -21.08 5.20
C PHE A 17 -7.20 -21.52 5.51
N ILE A 18 -7.65 -21.36 6.75
CA ILE A 18 -9.01 -21.74 7.17
C ILE A 18 -10.05 -20.92 6.42
N ILE A 19 -9.89 -19.59 6.37
CA ILE A 19 -10.84 -18.68 5.70
C ILE A 19 -10.91 -18.98 4.21
N SER A 20 -9.76 -19.11 3.54
CA SER A 20 -9.72 -19.39 2.09
C SER A 20 -10.22 -20.79 1.75
N LEU A 21 -10.00 -21.79 2.61
CA LEU A 21 -10.52 -23.14 2.40
C LEU A 21 -12.04 -23.16 2.48
N ILE A 22 -12.62 -22.54 3.52
CA ILE A 22 -14.09 -22.44 3.66
C ILE A 22 -14.67 -21.69 2.46
N PHE A 23 -14.10 -20.55 2.10
CA PHE A 23 -14.55 -19.75 0.97
C PHE A 23 -14.49 -20.52 -0.36
N SER A 24 -13.35 -21.15 -0.66
CA SER A 24 -13.14 -21.86 -1.94
C SER A 24 -14.00 -23.11 -2.09
N VAL A 25 -14.25 -23.86 -1.00
CA VAL A 25 -15.13 -25.04 -1.03
C VAL A 25 -16.58 -24.65 -1.29
N ILE A 26 -17.04 -23.53 -0.74
CA ILE A 26 -18.40 -23.03 -0.93
C ILE A 26 -18.58 -22.47 -2.35
N PHE A 27 -17.63 -21.67 -2.83
CA PHE A 27 -17.83 -20.83 -4.01
C PHE A 27 -17.15 -21.33 -5.29
N PHE A 28 -16.15 -22.22 -5.21
CA PHE A 28 -15.37 -22.69 -6.37
C PHE A 28 -15.44 -24.20 -6.58
N LYS A 29 -16.45 -24.87 -6.02
CA LYS A 29 -16.64 -26.33 -6.16
C LYS A 29 -16.65 -26.80 -7.62
N GLU A 30 -17.19 -25.98 -8.51
CA GLU A 30 -17.31 -26.30 -9.95
C GLU A 30 -15.96 -26.23 -10.71
N GLN A 31 -14.94 -25.57 -10.15
CA GLN A 31 -13.63 -25.40 -10.78
C GLN A 31 -12.69 -26.61 -10.56
N GLY A 32 -13.09 -27.55 -9.69
CA GLY A 32 -12.32 -28.75 -9.38
C GLY A 32 -11.31 -28.60 -8.24
N ALA A 33 -10.83 -29.74 -7.73
CA ALA A 33 -10.00 -29.80 -6.53
C ALA A 33 -8.63 -29.13 -6.70
N ALA A 34 -8.02 -29.25 -7.88
CA ALA A 34 -6.71 -28.65 -8.15
C ALA A 34 -6.75 -27.11 -8.04
N PHE A 35 -7.80 -26.48 -8.58
CA PHE A 35 -8.02 -25.04 -8.48
C PHE A 35 -8.17 -24.61 -7.03
N ILE A 36 -9.01 -25.31 -6.25
CA ILE A 36 -9.26 -25.02 -4.83
C ILE A 36 -7.95 -25.08 -4.02
N ILE A 37 -7.18 -26.15 -4.19
CA ILE A 37 -5.89 -26.31 -3.50
C ILE A 37 -4.95 -25.15 -3.84
N LEU A 38 -4.81 -24.82 -5.12
CA LEU A 38 -3.93 -23.73 -5.54
C LEU A 38 -4.40 -22.38 -5.00
N TYR A 39 -5.69 -22.09 -5.04
CA TYR A 39 -6.26 -20.87 -4.50
C TYR A 39 -5.93 -20.71 -3.01
N VAL A 40 -6.18 -21.75 -2.21
CA VAL A 40 -5.91 -21.76 -0.77
C VAL A 40 -4.43 -21.57 -0.49
N LEU A 41 -3.55 -22.28 -1.21
CA LEU A 41 -2.11 -22.19 -1.04
C LEU A 41 -1.58 -20.80 -1.42
N ILE A 42 -2.02 -20.24 -2.55
CA ILE A 42 -1.64 -18.90 -3.00
C ILE A 42 -2.08 -17.85 -1.96
N PHE A 43 -3.33 -17.89 -1.53
CA PHE A 43 -3.86 -16.93 -0.56
C PHE A 43 -3.10 -16.98 0.77
N THR A 44 -2.80 -18.20 1.23
CA THR A 44 -2.03 -18.43 2.47
C THR A 44 -0.61 -17.89 2.35
N ILE A 45 0.10 -18.21 1.27
CA ILE A 45 1.48 -17.72 1.05
C ILE A 45 1.50 -16.20 0.89
N MET A 46 0.53 -15.61 0.17
CA MET A 46 0.41 -14.16 0.04
C MET A 46 0.32 -13.47 1.41
N CYS A 47 -0.52 -13.97 2.32
CA CYS A 47 -0.64 -13.41 3.66
C CYS A 47 0.71 -13.45 4.42
N GLY A 48 1.45 -14.55 4.32
CA GLY A 48 2.78 -14.66 4.93
C GLY A 48 3.80 -13.73 4.27
N LEU A 49 3.78 -13.63 2.94
CA LEU A 49 4.70 -12.83 2.14
C LEU A 49 4.57 -11.33 2.46
N TRP A 50 3.34 -10.82 2.61
CA TRP A 50 3.10 -9.44 3.02
C TRP A 50 3.79 -9.11 4.35
N ILE A 51 3.70 -10.01 5.35
CA ILE A 51 4.32 -9.80 6.67
C ILE A 51 5.85 -9.81 6.56
N VAL A 52 6.44 -10.81 5.90
CA VAL A 52 7.90 -10.92 5.77
C VAL A 52 8.47 -9.75 4.99
N ASN A 53 7.81 -9.33 3.91
CA ASN A 53 8.25 -8.22 3.08
C ASN A 53 8.26 -6.88 3.85
N VAL A 54 7.23 -6.61 4.66
CA VAL A 54 7.17 -5.41 5.52
C VAL A 54 8.34 -5.39 6.51
N VAL A 55 8.63 -6.53 7.15
CA VAL A 55 9.75 -6.61 8.10
C VAL A 55 11.09 -6.40 7.41
N LEU A 56 11.35 -7.06 6.28
CA LEU A 56 12.61 -6.90 5.54
C LEU A 56 12.83 -5.48 5.01
N THR A 57 11.75 -4.81 4.60
CA THR A 57 11.79 -3.42 4.18
C THR A 57 12.22 -2.51 5.34
N GLY A 58 11.74 -2.79 6.57
CA GLY A 58 12.19 -2.10 7.78
C GLY A 58 13.67 -2.31 8.12
N PHE A 59 14.24 -3.47 7.77
CA PHE A 59 15.68 -3.75 7.90
C PHE A 59 16.53 -3.25 6.72
N LYS A 60 15.96 -2.40 5.83
CA LYS A 60 16.65 -1.77 4.70
C LYS A 60 17.38 -2.74 3.75
N SER A 61 16.92 -3.99 3.66
CA SER A 61 17.55 -5.06 2.85
C SER A 61 17.13 -5.01 1.36
N TYR A 62 17.08 -3.81 0.77
CA TYR A 62 16.43 -3.57 -0.53
C TYR A 62 17.02 -4.35 -1.70
N LYS A 63 18.35 -4.50 -1.77
CA LYS A 63 19.02 -5.22 -2.87
C LYS A 63 18.55 -6.67 -2.97
N PHE A 64 18.46 -7.35 -1.83
CA PHE A 64 18.01 -8.75 -1.79
C PHE A 64 16.51 -8.88 -2.06
N ILE A 65 15.70 -7.93 -1.59
CA ILE A 65 14.27 -7.87 -1.90
C ILE A 65 14.08 -7.76 -3.42
N VAL A 66 14.69 -6.77 -4.07
CA VAL A 66 14.58 -6.57 -5.52
C VAL A 66 15.05 -7.80 -6.30
N PHE A 67 16.19 -8.39 -5.91
CA PHE A 67 16.68 -9.63 -6.51
C PHE A 67 15.68 -10.79 -6.38
N SER A 68 15.11 -10.98 -5.18
CA SER A 68 14.14 -12.05 -4.92
C SER A 68 12.86 -11.87 -5.75
N PHE A 69 12.37 -10.63 -5.85
CA PHE A 69 11.24 -10.29 -6.72
C PHE A 69 11.58 -10.61 -8.18
N ALA A 70 12.73 -10.20 -8.69
CA ALA A 70 13.14 -10.48 -10.07
C ALA A 70 13.18 -12.00 -10.35
N VAL A 71 13.84 -12.78 -9.49
CA VAL A 71 13.92 -14.25 -9.62
C VAL A 71 12.52 -14.88 -9.62
N ALA A 72 11.67 -14.50 -8.66
CA ALA A 72 10.33 -15.03 -8.53
C ALA A 72 9.42 -14.72 -9.72
N TYR A 73 9.40 -13.47 -10.20
CA TYR A 73 8.55 -13.05 -11.31
C TYR A 73 9.06 -13.57 -12.66
N ILE A 74 10.38 -13.69 -12.87
CA ILE A 74 10.94 -14.38 -14.03
C ILE A 74 10.55 -15.87 -14.02
N THR A 75 10.65 -16.52 -12.86
CA THR A 75 10.24 -17.93 -12.69
C THR A 75 8.75 -18.10 -13.02
N PHE A 76 7.89 -17.24 -12.46
CA PHE A 76 6.46 -17.22 -12.78
C PHE A 76 6.22 -17.05 -14.28
N PHE A 77 6.85 -16.05 -14.91
CA PHE A 77 6.65 -15.73 -16.33
C PHE A 77 7.04 -16.91 -17.23
N LEU A 78 8.24 -17.46 -17.06
CA LEU A 78 8.72 -18.59 -17.85
C LEU A 78 7.83 -19.84 -17.67
N LEU A 79 7.40 -20.11 -16.43
CA LEU A 79 6.54 -21.25 -16.15
C LEU A 79 5.14 -21.05 -16.72
N ALA A 80 4.61 -19.82 -16.65
CA ALA A 80 3.30 -19.47 -17.20
C ALA A 80 3.24 -19.67 -18.72
N LEU A 81 4.30 -19.34 -19.46
CA LEU A 81 4.37 -19.60 -20.91
C LEU A 81 4.16 -21.08 -21.26
N TYR A 82 4.72 -21.98 -20.45
CA TYR A 82 4.59 -23.41 -20.66
C TYR A 82 3.27 -23.97 -20.12
N MET A 83 2.83 -23.49 -18.96
CA MET A 83 1.64 -23.98 -18.26
C MET A 83 0.33 -23.36 -18.77
N ALA A 84 0.37 -22.34 -19.62
CA ALA A 84 -0.81 -21.73 -20.24
C ALA A 84 -1.69 -22.75 -20.99
N ARG A 85 -1.12 -23.87 -21.45
CA ARG A 85 -1.87 -24.97 -22.09
C ARG A 85 -2.82 -25.73 -21.15
N TYR A 86 -2.70 -25.54 -19.83
CA TYR A 86 -3.60 -26.09 -18.82
C TYR A 86 -4.56 -25.02 -18.29
N ASP A 87 -4.85 -24.02 -19.12
CA ASP A 87 -5.77 -22.91 -18.86
C ASP A 87 -5.49 -22.22 -17.51
N LEU A 88 -6.56 -21.80 -16.82
CA LEU A 88 -6.49 -21.06 -15.57
C LEU A 88 -5.72 -21.81 -14.48
N THR A 89 -5.92 -23.12 -14.35
CA THR A 89 -5.26 -23.95 -13.33
C THR A 89 -3.75 -23.97 -13.52
N GLY A 90 -3.26 -24.07 -14.77
CA GLY A 90 -1.84 -24.00 -15.09
C GLY A 90 -1.22 -22.63 -14.79
N LEU A 91 -1.94 -21.55 -15.10
CA LEU A 91 -1.51 -20.19 -14.77
C LEU A 91 -1.44 -19.96 -13.26
N MET A 92 -2.43 -20.45 -12.51
CA MET A 92 -2.42 -20.40 -11.05
C MET A 92 -1.28 -21.22 -10.45
N PHE A 93 -1.01 -22.41 -10.97
CA PHE A 93 0.15 -23.19 -10.54
C PHE A 93 1.46 -22.43 -10.75
N SER A 94 1.61 -21.80 -11.92
CA SER A 94 2.79 -21.00 -12.22
C SER A 94 2.94 -19.82 -11.27
N PHE A 95 1.83 -19.14 -10.98
CA PHE A 95 1.79 -18.04 -10.02
C PHE A 95 2.15 -18.52 -8.61
N PHE A 96 1.59 -19.65 -8.17
CA PHE A 96 1.93 -20.27 -6.89
C PHE A 96 3.43 -20.54 -6.76
N VAL A 97 4.06 -21.16 -7.77
CA VAL A 97 5.50 -21.46 -7.75
C VAL A 97 6.33 -20.18 -7.64
N GLY A 98 6.02 -19.15 -8.42
CA GLY A 98 6.71 -17.86 -8.34
C GLY A 98 6.58 -17.22 -6.95
N GLN A 99 5.38 -17.21 -6.38
CA GLN A 99 5.12 -16.61 -5.07
C GLN A 99 5.71 -17.42 -3.92
N ALA A 100 5.70 -18.75 -4.02
CA ALA A 100 6.38 -19.63 -3.08
C ALA A 100 7.90 -19.39 -3.11
N ALA A 101 8.49 -19.29 -4.30
CA ALA A 101 9.91 -18.96 -4.46
C ALA A 101 10.23 -17.61 -3.80
N LEU A 102 9.42 -16.57 -4.04
CA LEU A 102 9.57 -15.26 -3.41
C LEU A 102 9.52 -15.36 -1.88
N PHE A 103 8.49 -16.02 -1.37
CA PHE A 103 8.28 -16.21 0.07
C PHE A 103 9.47 -16.91 0.73
N PHE A 104 9.94 -18.03 0.18
CA PHE A 104 11.05 -18.78 0.75
C PHE A 104 12.40 -18.06 0.62
N LEU A 105 12.63 -17.30 -0.45
CA LEU A 105 13.83 -16.47 -0.57
C LEU A 105 13.88 -15.39 0.51
N LEU A 106 12.78 -14.64 0.68
CA LEU A 106 12.67 -13.59 1.69
C LEU A 106 12.77 -14.16 3.11
N LEU A 107 12.00 -15.21 3.42
CA LEU A 107 12.01 -15.83 4.73
C LEU A 107 13.38 -16.46 5.05
N GLY A 108 13.97 -17.17 4.09
CA GLY A 108 15.28 -17.81 4.25
C GLY A 108 16.40 -16.80 4.49
N TYR A 109 16.38 -15.66 3.78
CA TYR A 109 17.32 -14.57 4.04
C TYR A 109 17.14 -13.96 5.43
N PHE A 110 15.89 -13.77 5.86
CA PHE A 110 15.61 -13.22 7.17
C PHE A 110 16.10 -14.15 8.30
N ILE A 111 15.81 -15.45 8.20
CA ILE A 111 16.28 -16.48 9.16
C ILE A 111 17.80 -16.55 9.19
N LYS A 112 18.47 -16.54 8.02
CA LYS A 112 19.93 -16.61 7.94
C LYS A 112 20.63 -15.41 8.59
N THR A 113 20.02 -14.24 8.51
CA THR A 113 20.63 -12.98 8.97
C THR A 113 20.39 -12.75 10.47
N HIS A 114 19.36 -13.36 11.06
CA HIS A 114 18.96 -13.12 12.44
C HIS A 114 19.02 -14.41 13.26
N TYR A 115 19.96 -14.46 14.22
CA TYR A 115 20.02 -15.55 15.19
C TYR A 115 18.96 -15.40 16.27
N SER A 116 18.42 -16.51 16.74
CA SER A 116 17.49 -16.55 17.87
C SER A 116 17.52 -17.90 18.57
N ASP A 117 17.54 -17.88 19.90
CA ASP A 117 17.49 -19.09 20.74
C ASP A 117 16.10 -19.71 20.82
N LYS A 118 15.07 -18.96 20.39
CA LYS A 118 13.67 -19.40 20.31
C LYS A 118 13.22 -19.44 18.86
N ILE A 119 12.33 -20.39 18.54
CA ILE A 119 11.76 -20.54 17.19
C ILE A 119 10.49 -19.69 17.03
N ILE A 120 9.62 -19.65 18.05
CA ILE A 120 8.33 -18.94 18.01
C ILE A 120 8.14 -18.14 19.29
N SER A 121 7.63 -16.91 19.18
CA SER A 121 7.08 -16.16 20.30
C SER A 121 5.84 -15.37 19.88
N PHE A 122 5.03 -15.03 20.88
CA PHE A 122 3.72 -14.38 20.73
C PHE A 122 3.66 -13.06 21.52
N ASP A 123 4.80 -12.41 21.70
CA ASP A 123 4.92 -11.17 22.48
C ASP A 123 4.17 -10.00 21.81
N PHE A 124 3.81 -10.16 20.53
CA PHE A 124 2.96 -9.22 19.80
C PHE A 124 1.49 -9.21 20.27
N PHE A 125 1.08 -10.12 21.17
CA PHE A 125 -0.22 -10.05 21.87
C PHE A 125 -0.16 -9.23 23.18
N ASP A 126 1.02 -8.81 23.61
CA ASP A 126 1.19 -7.99 24.80
C ASP A 126 0.56 -6.61 24.57
N ARG A 127 -0.51 -6.31 25.33
CA ARG A 127 -1.27 -5.06 25.20
C ARG A 127 -0.42 -3.81 25.42
N HIS A 128 0.69 -3.92 26.16
CA HIS A 128 1.61 -2.79 26.38
C HIS A 128 2.53 -2.52 25.18
N LYS A 129 2.63 -3.46 24.24
CA LYS A 129 3.47 -3.37 23.03
C LYS A 129 2.66 -3.17 21.76
N ILE A 130 1.33 -3.30 21.82
CA ILE A 130 0.42 -3.12 20.68
C ILE A 130 -0.12 -1.69 20.66
N TYR A 131 -0.04 -1.07 19.50
CA TYR A 131 -0.71 0.19 19.22
C TYR A 131 -1.92 -0.04 18.33
N ILE A 132 -3.07 -0.27 18.96
CA ILE A 132 -4.34 -0.61 18.27
C ILE A 132 -4.72 0.44 17.22
N SER A 133 -4.40 1.71 17.46
CA SER A 133 -4.64 2.79 16.50
C SER A 133 -3.90 2.59 15.17
N LEU A 134 -2.72 1.97 15.15
CA LEU A 134 -2.01 1.65 13.91
C LEU A 134 -2.71 0.56 13.11
N ILE A 135 -3.26 -0.45 13.80
CA ILE A 135 -3.98 -1.55 13.15
C ILE A 135 -5.18 -0.98 12.40
N PHE A 136 -6.00 -0.17 13.08
CA PHE A 136 -7.15 0.46 12.45
C PHE A 136 -6.77 1.50 11.40
N SER A 137 -5.70 2.27 11.61
CA SER A 137 -5.22 3.24 10.63
C SER A 137 -4.83 2.53 9.33
N GLY A 138 -4.03 1.47 9.43
CA GLY A 138 -3.67 0.64 8.28
C GLY A 138 -4.87 -0.03 7.62
N PHE A 139 -5.80 -0.58 8.41
CA PHE A 139 -7.03 -1.18 7.89
C PHE A 139 -7.88 -0.18 7.11
N PHE A 140 -8.20 0.98 7.69
CA PHE A 140 -9.05 1.98 7.04
C PHE A 140 -8.35 2.65 5.85
N TYR A 141 -7.04 2.87 5.90
CA TYR A 141 -6.30 3.37 4.74
C TYR A 141 -6.39 2.39 3.55
N ASN A 142 -6.13 1.11 3.80
CA ASN A 142 -6.26 0.08 2.76
C ASN A 142 -7.72 -0.10 2.31
N LEU A 143 -8.68 -0.05 3.23
CA LEU A 143 -10.10 -0.09 2.87
C LEU A 143 -10.45 1.10 1.98
N GLY A 144 -10.00 2.31 2.31
CA GLY A 144 -10.23 3.50 1.50
C GLY A 144 -9.64 3.40 0.10
N ILE A 145 -8.48 2.75 -0.07
CA ILE A 145 -7.90 2.45 -1.38
C ILE A 145 -8.79 1.50 -2.22
N TRP A 146 -9.51 0.59 -1.57
CA TRP A 146 -10.25 -0.49 -2.26
C TRP A 146 -11.76 -0.29 -2.34
N ILE A 147 -12.35 0.54 -1.48
CA ILE A 147 -13.80 0.60 -1.29
C ILE A 147 -14.53 1.07 -2.55
N ASP A 148 -13.94 1.96 -3.32
CA ASP A 148 -14.44 2.41 -4.63
C ASP A 148 -14.62 1.22 -5.58
N LYS A 149 -13.59 0.37 -5.70
CA LYS A 149 -13.58 -0.81 -6.58
C LYS A 149 -14.65 -1.80 -6.15
N PHE A 150 -14.75 -2.09 -4.85
CA PHE A 150 -15.81 -2.96 -4.35
C PHE A 150 -17.19 -2.42 -4.72
N ILE A 151 -17.44 -1.11 -4.59
CA ILE A 151 -18.72 -0.53 -5.00
C ILE A 151 -18.95 -0.72 -6.50
N PHE A 152 -17.96 -0.43 -7.36
CA PHE A 152 -18.07 -0.67 -8.81
C PHE A 152 -18.29 -2.14 -9.17
N TRP A 153 -17.68 -3.07 -8.44
CA TRP A 153 -17.84 -4.52 -8.69
C TRP A 153 -19.22 -5.03 -8.32
N PHE A 154 -19.91 -4.42 -7.35
CA PHE A 154 -21.23 -4.85 -6.91
C PHE A 154 -22.39 -4.03 -7.46
N TYR A 155 -22.11 -2.96 -8.22
CA TYR A 155 -23.16 -2.14 -8.84
C TYR A 155 -23.66 -2.76 -10.17
N PRO A 156 -24.98 -2.91 -10.40
CA PRO A 156 -25.53 -3.69 -11.52
C PRO A 156 -25.01 -3.29 -12.92
N ASP A 157 -24.87 -1.99 -13.19
CA ASP A 157 -24.53 -1.50 -14.54
C ASP A 157 -23.04 -1.64 -14.89
N THR A 158 -22.18 -1.79 -13.87
CA THR A 158 -20.71 -1.87 -14.04
C THR A 158 -20.14 -3.24 -13.66
N SER A 159 -20.95 -4.09 -13.03
CA SER A 159 -20.53 -5.39 -12.53
C SER A 159 -20.45 -6.43 -13.65
N ILE A 160 -19.32 -7.12 -13.71
CA ILE A 160 -19.11 -8.30 -14.56
C ILE A 160 -18.71 -9.45 -13.64
N GLN A 161 -19.44 -10.57 -13.72
CA GLN A 161 -19.09 -11.79 -13.00
C GLN A 161 -17.93 -12.50 -13.70
N ILE A 162 -16.83 -12.73 -12.97
CA ILE A 162 -15.66 -13.44 -13.49
C ILE A 162 -15.69 -14.91 -13.07
N LEU A 163 -15.76 -15.16 -11.75
CA LEU A 163 -15.60 -16.50 -11.19
C LEU A 163 -16.34 -16.64 -9.86
N GLY A 164 -17.37 -17.47 -9.81
CA GLY A 164 -18.20 -17.61 -8.61
C GLY A 164 -18.67 -16.23 -8.10
N PRO A 165 -18.37 -15.83 -6.85
CA PRO A 165 -18.71 -14.52 -6.30
C PRO A 165 -17.74 -13.39 -6.74
N ILE A 166 -16.62 -13.71 -7.39
CA ILE A 166 -15.64 -12.72 -7.84
C ILE A 166 -16.24 -11.93 -9.01
N ARG A 167 -16.30 -10.63 -8.81
CA ARG A 167 -16.77 -9.64 -9.77
C ARG A 167 -15.68 -8.64 -10.07
N ALA A 168 -15.75 -8.02 -11.24
CA ALA A 168 -14.90 -6.93 -11.65
C ALA A 168 -15.71 -5.88 -12.40
N SER A 169 -15.11 -4.71 -12.60
CA SER A 169 -15.63 -3.67 -13.46
C SER A 169 -14.54 -3.29 -14.46
N ILE A 170 -14.54 -3.91 -15.64
CA ILE A 170 -13.48 -3.68 -16.66
C ILE A 170 -13.35 -2.20 -17.01
N VAL A 171 -14.48 -1.48 -17.02
CA VAL A 171 -14.54 -0.05 -17.32
C VAL A 171 -13.78 0.78 -16.28
N TYR A 172 -13.78 0.37 -15.01
CA TYR A 172 -13.12 1.08 -13.93
C TYR A 172 -11.71 0.52 -13.62
N ASP A 173 -11.58 -0.80 -13.59
CA ASP A 173 -10.38 -1.51 -13.14
C ASP A 173 -9.19 -1.30 -14.09
N ILE A 174 -9.41 -1.29 -15.41
CA ILE A 174 -8.32 -1.08 -16.39
C ILE A 174 -7.73 0.35 -16.23
N PRO A 175 -8.53 1.43 -16.29
CA PRO A 175 -8.02 2.78 -16.03
C PRO A 175 -7.36 2.93 -14.67
N MET A 176 -7.95 2.36 -13.62
CA MET A 176 -7.41 2.43 -12.27
C MET A 176 -6.05 1.74 -12.15
N PHE A 177 -5.89 0.57 -12.77
CA PHE A 177 -4.63 -0.16 -12.82
C PHE A 177 -3.53 0.66 -13.50
N LEU A 178 -3.82 1.26 -14.66
CA LEU A 178 -2.88 2.13 -15.35
C LEU A 178 -2.52 3.37 -14.50
N ALA A 179 -3.50 3.96 -13.80
CA ALA A 179 -3.27 5.10 -12.92
C ALA A 179 -2.36 4.74 -11.73
N TYR A 180 -2.41 3.50 -11.24
CA TYR A 180 -1.48 3.00 -10.22
C TYR A 180 -0.08 2.71 -10.77
N ILE A 181 0.08 2.38 -12.05
CA ILE A 181 1.42 2.32 -12.66
C ILE A 181 1.99 3.75 -12.75
N ALA A 182 1.15 4.72 -13.09
CA ALA A 182 1.57 6.11 -13.28
C ALA A 182 2.12 6.80 -12.01
N ILE A 183 1.76 6.31 -10.81
CA ILE A 183 2.23 6.85 -9.51
C ILE A 183 3.67 6.42 -9.14
N ALA A 184 4.23 5.44 -9.86
CA ALA A 184 5.48 4.77 -9.46
C ALA A 184 6.69 5.73 -9.32
N PRO A 185 6.92 6.71 -10.21
CA PRO A 185 8.04 7.65 -10.06
C PRO A 185 7.94 8.49 -8.79
N GLY A 186 6.74 9.00 -8.48
CA GLY A 186 6.48 9.76 -7.26
C GLY A 186 6.68 8.92 -6.00
N MET A 187 6.17 7.69 -6.00
CA MET A 187 6.37 6.73 -4.91
C MET A 187 7.86 6.46 -4.64
N ALA A 188 8.68 6.32 -5.68
CA ALA A 188 10.12 6.09 -5.54
C ALA A 188 10.84 7.26 -4.86
N VAL A 189 10.50 8.50 -5.26
CA VAL A 189 11.08 9.72 -4.68
C VAL A 189 10.59 9.94 -3.26
N PHE A 190 9.29 9.78 -3.01
CA PHE A 190 8.70 9.80 -1.66
C PHE A 190 9.47 8.87 -0.71
N PHE A 191 9.61 7.61 -1.11
CA PHE A 191 10.26 6.59 -0.29
C PHE A 191 11.72 6.96 0.00
N LEU A 192 12.47 7.33 -1.04
CA LEU A 192 13.87 7.74 -0.90
C LEU A 192 14.01 8.93 0.06
N LYS A 193 13.22 9.99 -0.15
CA LYS A 193 13.28 11.23 0.63
C LYS A 193 12.90 11.01 2.08
N LEU A 194 11.84 10.25 2.34
CA LEU A 194 11.39 9.95 3.70
C LEU A 194 12.43 9.12 4.46
N GLU A 195 12.92 8.03 3.85
CA GLU A 195 13.79 7.05 4.53
C GLU A 195 15.24 7.48 4.69
N THR A 196 15.74 8.37 3.83
CA THR A 196 17.15 8.78 3.83
C THR A 196 17.36 10.20 4.31
N GLU A 197 16.53 11.15 3.89
CA GLU A 197 16.72 12.56 4.20
C GLU A 197 15.96 12.92 5.49
N PHE A 198 14.64 12.77 5.48
CA PHE A 198 13.81 13.17 6.63
C PHE A 198 14.16 12.37 7.89
N ALA A 199 14.36 11.05 7.77
CA ALA A 199 14.74 10.20 8.88
C ALA A 199 16.05 10.65 9.58
N ASP A 200 17.04 11.16 8.82
CA ASP A 200 18.30 11.66 9.39
C ASP A 200 18.08 12.98 10.14
N TYR A 201 17.36 13.94 9.54
CA TYR A 201 17.04 15.20 10.20
C TYR A 201 16.20 15.01 11.47
N TYR A 202 15.25 14.07 11.43
CA TYR A 202 14.46 13.67 12.58
C TYR A 202 15.34 13.15 13.72
N ASP A 203 16.22 12.18 13.45
CA ASP A 203 17.08 11.62 14.49
C ASP A 203 18.04 12.68 15.06
N ARG A 204 18.60 13.56 14.21
CA ARG A 204 19.48 14.65 14.65
C ARG A 204 18.78 15.61 15.61
N TYR A 205 17.53 15.98 15.35
CA TYR A 205 16.75 16.83 16.23
C TYR A 205 16.51 16.15 17.60
N TYR A 206 15.96 14.94 17.61
CA TYR A 206 15.66 14.23 18.86
C TYR A 206 16.91 13.79 19.63
N ARG A 207 18.03 13.54 18.94
CA ARG A 207 19.32 13.31 19.58
C ARG A 207 19.81 14.57 20.28
N ALA A 208 19.75 15.73 19.63
CA ALA A 208 20.15 17.00 20.23
C ALA A 208 19.31 17.37 21.46
N VAL A 209 18.02 17.04 21.47
CA VAL A 209 17.14 17.19 22.64
C VAL A 209 17.57 16.25 23.77
N ARG A 210 17.81 14.96 23.48
CA ARG A 210 18.20 13.95 24.49
C ARG A 210 19.59 14.15 25.07
N GLU A 211 20.55 14.59 24.26
CA GLU A 211 21.95 14.76 24.65
C GLU A 211 22.25 16.16 25.23
N GLY A 212 21.26 17.05 25.30
CA GLY A 212 21.41 18.37 25.95
C GLY A 212 22.19 19.38 25.13
N ALA A 213 21.91 19.50 23.83
CA ALA A 213 22.48 20.55 23.00
C ALA A 213 22.03 21.97 23.43
N THR A 214 22.75 23.01 22.98
CA THR A 214 22.34 24.39 23.26
C THR A 214 21.00 24.73 22.61
N LEU A 215 20.22 25.61 23.24
CA LEU A 215 18.89 26.00 22.75
C LEU A 215 18.89 26.41 21.27
N ASN A 216 19.85 27.25 20.86
CA ASN A 216 19.99 27.68 19.46
C ASN A 216 20.20 26.51 18.49
N LYS A 217 20.98 25.48 18.89
CA LYS A 217 21.18 24.28 18.05
C LYS A 217 19.92 23.45 17.94
N ILE A 218 19.14 23.34 19.02
CA ILE A 218 17.87 22.60 19.03
C ILE A 218 16.85 23.28 18.09
N TYR A 219 16.72 24.61 18.16
CA TYR A 219 15.87 25.36 17.22
C TYR A 219 16.33 25.18 15.78
N GLN A 220 17.63 25.32 15.52
CA GLN A 220 18.19 25.13 14.18
C GLN A 220 17.91 23.72 13.62
N PHE A 221 18.07 22.67 14.42
CA PHE A 221 17.76 21.31 13.98
C PHE A 221 16.26 21.07 13.82
N GLY A 222 15.42 21.71 14.64
CA GLY A 222 13.96 21.69 14.48
C GLY A 222 13.53 22.31 13.16
N ASP A 223 14.03 23.51 12.85
CA ASP A 223 13.75 24.19 11.58
C ASP A 223 14.19 23.34 10.37
N ASN A 224 15.39 22.76 10.43
CA ASN A 224 15.89 21.87 9.36
C ASN A 224 15.00 20.64 9.18
N MET A 225 14.51 20.04 10.28
CA MET A 225 13.59 18.91 10.23
C MET A 225 12.23 19.31 9.63
N ILE A 226 11.68 20.47 10.01
CA ILE A 226 10.42 20.99 9.43
C ILE A 226 10.60 21.25 7.93
N LEU A 227 11.72 21.88 7.53
CA LEU A 227 12.05 22.12 6.13
C LEU A 227 12.20 20.81 5.35
N SER A 228 12.83 19.79 5.96
CA SER A 228 12.95 18.46 5.36
C SER A 228 11.58 17.80 5.18
N ALA A 229 10.69 17.86 6.17
CA ALA A 229 9.32 17.34 6.05
C ALA A 229 8.56 17.99 4.88
N ARG A 230 8.65 19.32 4.75
CA ARG A 230 8.08 20.07 3.62
C ARG A 230 8.72 19.67 2.30
N SER A 231 10.03 19.51 2.27
CA SER A 231 10.79 19.05 1.11
C SER A 231 10.31 17.69 0.62
N VAL A 232 10.06 16.71 1.51
CA VAL A 232 9.50 15.39 1.13
C VAL A 232 8.18 15.56 0.38
N ILE A 233 7.28 16.42 0.87
CA ILE A 233 5.98 16.66 0.23
C ILE A 233 6.17 17.33 -1.14
N PHE A 234 6.92 18.43 -1.21
CA PHE A 234 7.07 19.21 -2.44
C PHE A 234 7.87 18.48 -3.53
N ASP A 235 8.92 17.75 -3.16
CA ASP A 235 9.72 17.00 -4.12
C ASP A 235 8.93 15.82 -4.70
N THR A 236 8.16 15.12 -3.84
CA THR A 236 7.24 14.06 -4.27
C THR A 236 6.20 14.62 -5.24
N LEU A 237 5.57 15.74 -4.89
CA LEU A 237 4.61 16.44 -5.74
C LEU A 237 5.21 16.83 -7.08
N ARG A 238 6.41 17.41 -7.08
CA ARG A 238 7.08 17.91 -8.29
C ARG A 238 7.40 16.78 -9.26
N ILE A 239 7.98 15.70 -8.77
CA ILE A 239 8.37 14.56 -9.62
C ILE A 239 7.13 13.85 -10.17
N GLN A 240 6.12 13.63 -9.32
CA GLN A 240 4.89 13.01 -9.79
C GLN A 240 4.11 13.93 -10.74
N GLY A 241 4.17 15.24 -10.57
CA GLY A 241 3.59 16.21 -11.51
C GLY A 241 4.24 16.13 -12.90
N ILE A 242 5.57 15.97 -12.97
CA ILE A 242 6.28 15.75 -14.25
C ILE A 242 5.83 14.43 -14.88
N ALA A 243 5.77 13.35 -14.08
CA ALA A 243 5.30 12.05 -14.56
C ALA A 243 3.85 12.11 -15.06
N PHE A 244 2.98 12.83 -14.35
CA PHE A 244 1.58 13.04 -14.74
C PHE A 244 1.46 13.74 -16.10
N VAL A 245 2.20 14.83 -16.32
CA VAL A 245 2.25 15.52 -17.62
C VAL A 245 2.76 14.59 -18.72
N PHE A 246 3.78 13.77 -18.44
CA PHE A 246 4.26 12.76 -19.37
C PHE A 246 3.15 11.77 -19.76
N PHE A 247 2.44 11.19 -18.79
CA PHE A 247 1.35 10.27 -19.08
C PHE A 247 0.19 10.93 -19.84
N LEU A 248 -0.13 12.20 -19.58
CA LEU A 248 -1.14 12.93 -20.35
C LEU A 248 -0.74 13.13 -21.82
N ILE A 249 0.53 13.41 -22.10
CA ILE A 249 1.00 13.62 -23.48
C ILE A 249 1.03 12.31 -24.27
N PHE A 250 1.35 11.19 -23.60
CA PHE A 250 1.56 9.89 -24.24
C PHE A 250 0.40 8.90 -24.06
N ASP A 251 -0.70 9.29 -23.43
CA ASP A 251 -1.84 8.40 -23.12
C ASP A 251 -2.37 7.63 -24.35
N THR A 252 -2.59 8.31 -25.46
CA THR A 252 -3.19 7.75 -26.67
C THR A 252 -2.25 6.73 -27.30
N LEU A 253 -0.93 7.00 -27.26
CA LEU A 253 0.08 6.07 -27.70
C LEU A 253 0.12 4.83 -26.80
N LEU A 254 0.11 5.03 -25.47
CA LEU A 254 0.11 3.95 -24.50
C LEU A 254 -1.11 3.04 -24.70
N PHE A 255 -2.32 3.61 -24.80
CA PHE A 255 -3.54 2.84 -25.00
C PHE A 255 -3.53 2.07 -26.34
N LYS A 256 -3.00 2.66 -27.42
CA LYS A 256 -2.82 1.95 -28.71
C LYS A 256 -1.82 0.80 -28.62
N ILE A 257 -0.69 1.00 -27.96
CA ILE A 257 0.34 -0.04 -27.77
C ILE A 257 -0.24 -1.22 -26.98
N PHE A 258 -0.98 -0.94 -25.91
CA PHE A 258 -1.62 -1.97 -25.08
C PHE A 258 -2.93 -2.53 -25.69
N LYS A 259 -3.35 -2.06 -26.87
CA LYS A 259 -4.62 -2.42 -27.54
C LYS A 259 -5.85 -2.20 -26.65
N LEU A 260 -5.81 -1.14 -25.83
CA LEU A 260 -6.91 -0.73 -24.95
C LEU A 260 -7.83 0.25 -25.66
N SER A 261 -9.10 0.28 -25.24
CA SER A 261 -10.08 1.22 -25.77
C SER A 261 -9.74 2.66 -25.40
N LEU A 262 -9.73 3.56 -26.38
CA LEU A 262 -9.51 4.99 -26.16
C LEU A 262 -10.65 5.66 -25.38
N LEU A 263 -11.81 5.01 -25.26
CA LEU A 263 -12.95 5.50 -24.48
C LEU A 263 -12.65 5.61 -22.98
N TYR A 264 -11.62 4.91 -22.52
CA TYR A 264 -11.18 4.89 -21.13
C TYR A 264 -10.27 6.06 -20.75
N ILE A 265 -9.77 6.84 -21.73
CA ILE A 265 -8.83 7.93 -21.50
C ILE A 265 -9.38 9.01 -20.53
N PRO A 266 -10.63 9.50 -20.69
CA PRO A 266 -11.15 10.52 -19.77
C PRO A 266 -11.21 10.03 -18.31
N LEU A 267 -11.67 8.79 -18.10
CA LEU A 267 -11.69 8.19 -16.76
C LEU A 267 -10.27 7.96 -16.23
N PHE A 268 -9.35 7.52 -17.09
CA PHE A 268 -7.94 7.38 -16.74
C PHE A 268 -7.34 8.70 -16.26
N HIS A 269 -7.63 9.85 -16.89
CA HIS A 269 -7.18 11.17 -16.42
C HIS A 269 -7.68 11.49 -15.01
N VAL A 270 -8.98 11.28 -14.77
CA VAL A 270 -9.59 11.51 -13.44
C VAL A 270 -8.93 10.63 -12.39
N LEU A 271 -8.72 9.35 -12.70
CA LEU A 271 -8.09 8.40 -11.78
C LEU A 271 -6.61 8.67 -11.58
N MET A 272 -5.88 9.18 -12.59
CA MET A 272 -4.50 9.64 -12.40
C MET A 272 -4.42 10.82 -11.43
N VAL A 273 -5.39 11.75 -11.46
CA VAL A 273 -5.46 12.81 -10.45
C VAL A 273 -5.74 12.21 -9.07
N GLY A 274 -6.64 11.22 -9.00
CA GLY A 274 -6.93 10.51 -7.76
C GLY A 274 -5.70 9.80 -7.19
N THR A 275 -4.97 9.02 -7.98
CA THR A 275 -3.75 8.34 -7.52
C THR A 275 -2.65 9.34 -7.17
N TYR A 276 -2.57 10.49 -7.86
CA TYR A 276 -1.66 11.56 -7.48
C TYR A 276 -1.99 12.15 -6.09
N LEU A 277 -3.26 12.43 -5.81
CA LEU A 277 -3.70 12.84 -4.47
C LEU A 277 -3.43 11.75 -3.43
N GLN A 278 -3.65 10.48 -3.78
CA GLN A 278 -3.35 9.36 -2.88
C GLN A 278 -1.88 9.32 -2.48
N LEU A 279 -0.95 9.67 -3.38
CA LEU A 279 0.48 9.77 -3.08
C LEU A 279 0.76 10.84 -2.02
N ILE A 280 0.11 11.99 -2.15
CA ILE A 280 0.23 13.10 -1.20
C ILE A 280 -0.31 12.65 0.16
N PHE A 281 -1.48 12.03 0.16
CA PHE A 281 -2.12 11.53 1.36
C PHE A 281 -1.23 10.53 2.10
N MET A 282 -0.66 9.57 1.35
CA MET A 282 0.31 8.61 1.87
C MET A 282 1.53 9.31 2.49
N THR A 283 2.05 10.34 1.81
CA THR A 283 3.20 11.12 2.29
C THR A 283 2.90 11.84 3.60
N LEU A 284 1.73 12.48 3.70
CA LEU A 284 1.27 13.18 4.90
C LEU A 284 1.06 12.22 6.07
N LEU A 285 0.39 11.09 5.83
CA LEU A 285 0.21 10.05 6.83
C LEU A 285 1.55 9.48 7.32
N ALA A 286 2.52 9.29 6.42
CA ALA A 286 3.83 8.80 6.79
C ALA A 286 4.56 9.77 7.74
N ILE A 287 4.54 11.08 7.43
CA ILE A 287 5.14 12.11 8.29
C ILE A 287 4.42 12.18 9.64
N LEU A 288 3.09 12.15 9.68
CA LEU A 288 2.31 12.12 10.93
C LEU A 288 2.66 10.90 11.80
N ASN A 289 2.82 9.73 11.18
CA ASN A 289 3.21 8.51 11.89
C ASN A 289 4.66 8.58 12.42
N TYR A 290 5.57 9.26 11.71
CA TYR A 290 6.93 9.54 12.22
C TYR A 290 6.90 10.34 13.53
N PHE A 291 6.00 11.32 13.62
CA PHE A 291 5.79 12.12 14.83
C PHE A 291 4.84 11.48 15.86
N ASP A 292 4.57 10.17 15.73
CA ASP A 292 3.68 9.43 16.62
C ASP A 292 2.24 9.97 16.71
N ARG A 293 1.79 10.76 15.71
CA ARG A 293 0.43 11.32 15.63
C ARG A 293 -0.60 10.28 15.15
N ARG A 294 -0.57 9.09 15.75
CA ARG A 294 -1.34 7.91 15.32
C ARG A 294 -2.85 8.13 15.34
N ARG A 295 -3.35 8.94 16.27
CA ARG A 295 -4.79 9.27 16.37
C ARG A 295 -5.24 10.10 15.16
N GLU A 296 -4.45 11.10 14.77
CA GLU A 296 -4.74 11.91 13.59
C GLU A 296 -4.66 11.08 12.31
N ALA A 297 -3.63 10.24 12.18
CA ALA A 297 -3.52 9.31 11.06
C ALA A 297 -4.72 8.35 10.96
N LEU A 298 -5.23 7.86 12.10
CA LEU A 298 -6.43 7.03 12.15
C LEU A 298 -7.68 7.80 11.70
N TYR A 299 -7.91 9.00 12.23
CA TYR A 299 -9.07 9.81 11.87
C TYR A 299 -9.07 10.15 10.37
N LEU A 300 -7.92 10.52 9.83
CA LEU A 300 -7.76 10.80 8.40
C LEU A 300 -8.02 9.56 7.54
N SER A 301 -7.54 8.38 7.96
CA SER A 301 -7.77 7.13 7.24
C SER A 301 -9.24 6.71 7.25
N ILE A 302 -9.94 6.88 8.37
CA ILE A 302 -11.39 6.65 8.46
C ILE A 302 -12.14 7.63 7.57
N LEU A 303 -11.79 8.92 7.63
CA LEU A 303 -12.40 9.95 6.79
C LEU A 303 -12.26 9.60 5.31
N PHE A 304 -11.07 9.24 4.86
CA PHE A 304 -10.82 8.83 3.49
C PHE A 304 -11.68 7.61 3.10
N ALA A 305 -11.70 6.56 3.92
CA ALA A 305 -12.49 5.36 3.62
C ALA A 305 -13.99 5.64 3.52
N VAL A 306 -14.55 6.38 4.48
CA VAL A 306 -15.99 6.71 4.53
C VAL A 306 -16.36 7.66 3.40
N SER A 307 -15.59 8.74 3.20
CA SER A 307 -15.85 9.71 2.14
C SER A 307 -15.71 9.09 0.75
N ASN A 308 -14.72 8.22 0.52
CA ASN A 308 -14.58 7.50 -0.74
C ASN A 308 -15.79 6.58 -1.00
N ALA A 309 -16.25 5.85 0.01
CA ALA A 309 -17.43 5.00 -0.11
C ALA A 309 -18.67 5.80 -0.52
N VAL A 310 -18.95 6.89 0.21
CA VAL A 310 -20.12 7.74 -0.01
C VAL A 310 -20.04 8.44 -1.37
N PHE A 311 -18.92 9.09 -1.67
CA PHE A 311 -18.79 9.85 -2.91
C PHE A 311 -18.71 8.97 -4.14
N THR A 312 -18.11 7.78 -4.06
CA THR A 312 -18.12 6.83 -5.18
C THR A 312 -19.53 6.32 -5.45
N TYR A 313 -20.29 5.99 -4.39
CA TYR A 313 -21.68 5.59 -4.57
C TYR A 313 -22.51 6.70 -5.23
N VAL A 314 -22.37 7.95 -4.77
CA VAL A 314 -23.03 9.11 -5.40
C VAL A 314 -22.56 9.30 -6.84
N SER A 315 -21.27 9.17 -7.12
CA SER A 315 -20.73 9.39 -8.46
C SER A 315 -21.22 8.34 -9.45
N ILE A 316 -21.48 7.11 -9.00
CA ILE A 316 -22.10 6.08 -9.82
C ILE A 316 -23.55 6.46 -10.16
N LEU A 317 -24.32 6.96 -9.19
CA LEU A 317 -25.71 7.40 -9.41
C LEU A 317 -25.82 8.59 -10.37
N LEU A 318 -24.82 9.47 -10.40
CA LEU A 318 -24.75 10.60 -11.34
C LEU A 318 -24.41 10.15 -12.78
N GLY A 319 -23.98 8.90 -12.96
CA GLY A 319 -23.75 8.27 -14.25
C GLY A 319 -22.28 8.25 -14.70
N PRO A 320 -22.00 7.65 -15.88
CA PRO A 320 -20.64 7.32 -16.32
C PRO A 320 -19.66 8.49 -16.42
N TYR A 321 -20.15 9.71 -16.68
CA TYR A 321 -19.33 10.91 -16.73
C TYR A 321 -18.69 11.28 -15.39
N PHE A 322 -19.28 10.82 -14.27
CA PHE A 322 -18.81 11.13 -12.92
C PHE A 322 -17.99 9.99 -12.30
N TYR A 323 -17.74 8.90 -13.02
CA TYR A 323 -16.94 7.80 -12.49
C TYR A 323 -15.53 8.29 -12.10
N GLY A 324 -15.02 7.81 -10.96
CA GLY A 324 -13.72 8.19 -10.41
C GLY A 324 -13.68 9.54 -9.67
N TYR A 325 -14.63 10.46 -9.89
CA TYR A 325 -14.64 11.75 -9.19
C TYR A 325 -14.87 11.62 -7.69
N GLY A 326 -15.64 10.62 -7.25
CA GLY A 326 -15.85 10.36 -5.83
C GLY A 326 -14.54 10.05 -5.10
N TYR A 327 -13.69 9.23 -5.73
CA TYR A 327 -12.35 8.93 -5.25
C TYR A 327 -11.45 10.16 -5.18
N VAL A 328 -11.43 10.99 -6.23
CA VAL A 328 -10.67 12.26 -6.25
C VAL A 328 -11.09 13.20 -5.13
N LEU A 329 -12.40 13.42 -4.97
CA LEU A 329 -12.94 14.34 -3.94
C LEU A 329 -12.65 13.85 -2.52
N SER A 330 -12.74 12.53 -2.29
CA SER A 330 -12.44 11.93 -0.98
C SER A 330 -10.99 12.18 -0.55
N LEU A 331 -10.05 12.01 -1.48
CA LEU A 331 -8.64 12.26 -1.22
C LEU A 331 -8.34 13.74 -1.09
N PHE A 332 -8.92 14.58 -1.94
CA PHE A 332 -8.74 16.03 -1.86
C PHE A 332 -9.13 16.58 -0.47
N ILE A 333 -10.29 16.17 0.06
CA ILE A 333 -10.74 16.58 1.39
C ILE A 333 -9.82 16.03 2.48
N SER A 334 -9.38 14.78 2.34
CA SER A 334 -8.49 14.12 3.30
C SER A 334 -7.11 14.77 3.33
N ASP A 335 -6.55 15.14 2.18
CA ASP A 335 -5.29 15.87 2.03
C ASP A 335 -5.36 17.25 2.64
N LEU A 336 -6.41 18.02 2.36
CA LEU A 336 -6.58 19.35 2.94
C LEU A 336 -6.55 19.30 4.48
N LEU A 337 -7.30 18.37 5.07
CA LEU A 337 -7.31 18.21 6.52
C LEU A 337 -5.98 17.70 7.06
N ALA A 338 -5.33 16.76 6.36
CA ALA A 338 -4.02 16.26 6.74
C ALA A 338 -2.95 17.37 6.72
N ILE A 339 -2.96 18.25 5.72
CA ILE A 339 -2.08 19.42 5.65
C ILE A 339 -2.33 20.39 6.80
N ILE A 340 -3.60 20.67 7.13
CA ILE A 340 -3.96 21.56 8.25
C ILE A 340 -3.44 21.00 9.58
N LEU A 341 -3.68 19.71 9.83
CA LEU A 341 -3.23 19.04 11.06
C LEU A 341 -1.70 19.00 11.15
N LEU A 342 -1.02 18.60 10.06
CA LEU A 342 0.43 18.55 10.02
C LEU A 342 1.05 19.92 10.23
N ARG A 343 0.53 20.96 9.56
CA ARG A 343 1.02 22.34 9.73
C ARG A 343 0.90 22.79 11.18
N ARG A 344 -0.28 22.62 11.79
CA ARG A 344 -0.50 23.00 13.19
C ARG A 344 0.48 22.29 14.12
N PHE A 345 0.72 21.01 13.89
CA PHE A 345 1.70 20.24 14.66
C PHE A 345 3.13 20.76 14.48
N LEU A 346 3.57 20.99 13.24
CA LEU A 346 4.92 21.47 12.95
C LEU A 346 5.18 22.87 13.51
N ASP A 347 4.17 23.76 13.51
CA ASP A 347 4.27 25.10 14.09
C ASP A 347 4.43 25.06 15.63
N GLU A 348 3.92 24.00 16.29
CA GLU A 348 3.99 23.82 17.76
C GLU A 348 5.09 22.82 18.20
N ILE A 349 5.97 22.37 17.29
CA ILE A 349 6.80 21.19 17.54
C ILE A 349 7.75 21.32 18.75
N HIS A 350 8.32 22.50 18.94
CA HIS A 350 9.20 22.78 20.08
C HIS A 350 8.42 22.72 21.39
N TYR A 351 7.23 23.34 21.43
CA TYR A 351 6.36 23.31 22.60
C TYR A 351 5.96 21.88 22.95
N GLN A 352 5.48 21.12 21.96
CA GLN A 352 5.05 19.73 22.14
C GLN A 352 6.20 18.82 22.63
N THR A 353 7.42 19.06 22.16
CA THR A 353 8.60 18.26 22.55
C THR A 353 9.06 18.54 23.98
N PHE A 354 8.88 19.76 24.50
CA PHE A 354 9.39 20.14 25.83
C PHE A 354 8.33 20.19 26.94
N MET A 355 7.04 20.37 26.62
CA MET A 355 5.97 20.56 27.62
C MET A 355 5.01 19.36 27.74
N LEU A 356 5.00 18.44 26.77
CA LEU A 356 4.03 17.33 26.70
C LEU A 356 4.68 15.93 26.71
N ILE A 357 6.01 15.86 26.87
CA ILE A 357 6.76 14.66 27.25
C ILE A 357 7.04 14.75 28.75
#